data_AF-A0A7S1NHA8-F1
#
_entry.id   AF-A0A7S1NHA8-F1
#
_cell.length_a   1.000
_cell.length_b   1.000
_cell.length_c   1.000
_cell.angle_alpha   90.00
_cell.angle_beta   90.00
_cell.angle_gamma   90.00
#
_symmetry.space_group_name_H-M   'P 1'
#
loop_
_entity.id
_entity.type
_entity.pdbx_description
1 polymer ?
#
loop_
_entity_poly.entity_id
_entity_poly.type
_entity_poly.pdbx_seq_one_letter_code
_entity_poly.pdbx_strand_id
1 'polypeptide(L)'
;MPVDDVDDPFGSEEGDEEDGHRMRPRSPQGPASNLWGTKEILTDNWINLLLLFSPVGIVASLHHWSATWIFFSNFFPIIPLAYLLGRATEEVANRTGQVFGGFLNATFGNAVEVILAIVGLRQNMVELIQASLLGSILSNMLLVLGCAFFMGGLQHKKQTFNTAIAVTNCSLLYLAVMALSLPTVYKVIIPDNRNEIDMSHLAAAGLAFTYVQFLYFQMGTHSHLFEDAEEEADDPILTLFGAIFLMAIITIAVSVHTEFLVDAVEGTVKATGLNERFIGIILLPIIGNAAEHVSAVTVAMKNKMTLAVNIALGSATQISVCVIPMTVLIGWIMGVDMDLNFHVYEVLAMIVSVHLVAEVVRGGSSQWLAGSILMMAYVLIGAGFLYLPVLTDAEKGMA
;
A
#
# COMPACT_ATOMS: atom_id res chain seq x y z
N MET A 1 22.15 49.67 -42.89
CA MET A 1 20.87 50.39 -42.71
C MET A 1 19.77 49.45 -43.18
N PRO A 2 18.67 49.33 -42.42
CA PRO A 2 18.04 48.06 -42.09
C PRO A 2 17.04 47.55 -43.14
N VAL A 3 16.73 46.27 -43.00
CA VAL A 3 15.78 45.47 -43.77
C VAL A 3 14.38 45.67 -43.19
N ASP A 4 13.40 45.72 -44.09
CA ASP A 4 11.99 46.02 -43.88
C ASP A 4 11.28 45.10 -42.86
N ASP A 5 10.33 45.73 -42.17
CA ASP A 5 9.37 45.17 -41.22
C ASP A 5 8.51 44.05 -41.84
N VAL A 6 8.44 42.91 -41.14
CA VAL A 6 7.43 41.87 -41.35
C VAL A 6 6.49 41.94 -40.16
N ASP A 7 5.21 42.23 -40.46
CA ASP A 7 4.08 42.21 -39.54
C ASP A 7 4.03 40.91 -38.72
N ASP A 8 4.10 41.04 -37.40
CA ASP A 8 3.70 40.02 -36.43
C ASP A 8 2.19 40.16 -36.18
N PRO A 9 1.35 39.17 -36.55
CA PRO A 9 -0.09 39.25 -36.34
C PRO A 9 -0.51 38.81 -34.92
N PHE A 10 0.41 38.59 -33.99
CA PHE A 10 0.09 38.24 -32.60
C PHE A 10 0.92 39.07 -31.61
N GLY A 11 0.74 40.39 -31.67
CA GLY A 11 1.09 41.28 -30.58
C GLY A 11 0.42 40.82 -29.28
N SER A 12 1.24 40.48 -28.30
CA SER A 12 0.82 40.21 -26.93
C SER A 12 0.48 41.56 -26.28
N GLU A 13 -0.82 41.83 -26.12
CA GLU A 13 -1.28 42.84 -25.18
C GLU A 13 -0.96 42.33 -23.76
N GLU A 14 0.05 42.95 -23.14
CA GLU A 14 0.25 42.95 -21.69
C GLU A 14 -0.99 43.60 -21.05
N GLY A 15 -1.94 42.74 -20.64
CA GLY A 15 -2.98 43.08 -19.70
C GLY A 15 -2.53 42.65 -18.31
N ASP A 16 -2.08 43.62 -17.50
CA ASP A 16 -1.96 43.49 -16.05
C ASP A 16 -3.34 43.23 -15.44
N GLU A 17 -3.78 41.96 -15.43
CA GLU A 17 -4.79 41.50 -14.48
C GLU A 17 -4.06 41.17 -13.16
N GLU A 18 -3.92 42.18 -12.31
CA GLU A 18 -3.75 42.00 -10.87
C GLU A 18 -4.99 41.27 -10.33
N ASP A 19 -5.07 39.96 -10.56
CA ASP A 19 -6.03 39.10 -9.85
C ASP A 19 -5.49 38.92 -8.44
N GLY A 20 -5.92 39.83 -7.56
CA GLY A 20 -5.64 39.79 -6.14
C GLY A 20 -6.16 38.48 -5.57
N HIS A 21 -5.30 37.46 -5.57
CA HIS A 21 -5.44 36.29 -4.71
C HIS A 21 -5.52 36.80 -3.28
N ARG A 22 -6.76 37.00 -2.81
CA ARG A 22 -7.07 37.06 -1.38
C ARG A 22 -6.52 35.76 -0.80
N MET A 23 -5.30 35.83 -0.25
CA MET A 23 -4.84 34.86 0.72
C MET A 23 -5.97 34.76 1.74
N ARG A 24 -6.64 33.61 1.78
CA ARG A 24 -7.55 33.32 2.88
C ARG A 24 -6.70 33.49 4.14
N PRO A 25 -7.14 34.27 5.13
CA PRO A 25 -6.38 34.41 6.36
C PRO A 25 -6.17 32.99 6.90
N ARG A 26 -4.89 32.58 7.07
CA ARG A 26 -4.54 31.37 7.80
C ARG A 26 -5.32 31.41 9.10
N SER A 27 -6.28 30.49 9.28
CA SER A 27 -7.05 30.43 10.51
C SER A 27 -6.08 30.19 11.66
N PRO A 28 -5.96 31.12 12.62
CA PRO A 28 -5.04 30.96 13.74
C PRO A 28 -5.71 30.09 14.79
N GLN A 29 -5.98 28.83 14.46
CA GLN A 29 -6.50 27.87 15.43
C GLN A 29 -5.61 26.63 15.36
N GLY A 30 -4.61 26.60 16.25
CA GLY A 30 -4.05 25.33 16.68
C GLY A 30 -5.17 24.39 17.19
N PRO A 31 -4.86 23.10 17.39
CA PRO A 31 -5.87 22.06 17.60
C PRO A 31 -6.86 22.46 18.71
N ALA A 32 -8.14 22.61 18.36
CA ALA A 32 -9.18 23.09 19.28
C ALA A 32 -9.25 22.25 20.57
N SER A 33 -9.05 20.94 20.44
CA SER A 33 -8.65 20.00 21.51
C SER A 33 -8.31 18.64 20.88
N ASN A 34 -7.47 17.83 21.53
CA ASN A 34 -7.22 16.45 21.06
C ASN A 34 -8.52 15.64 20.96
N LEU A 35 -9.47 15.85 21.86
CA LEU A 35 -10.76 15.14 21.82
C LEU A 35 -11.59 15.50 20.58
N TRP A 36 -11.58 16.78 20.20
CA TRP A 36 -12.23 17.22 18.98
C TRP A 36 -11.56 16.64 17.74
N GLY A 37 -10.22 16.72 17.64
CA GLY A 37 -9.47 16.17 16.50
C GLY A 37 -9.62 14.64 16.39
N THR A 38 -9.59 13.92 17.52
CA THR A 38 -9.85 12.47 17.51
C THR A 38 -11.27 12.15 17.05
N LYS A 39 -12.27 12.93 17.50
CA LYS A 39 -13.65 12.75 17.05
C LYS A 39 -13.78 12.99 15.54
N GLU A 40 -13.16 14.06 15.03
CA GLU A 40 -13.17 14.40 13.61
C GLU A 40 -12.59 13.26 12.77
N ILE A 41 -11.38 12.78 13.11
CA ILE A 41 -10.71 11.65 12.46
C ILE A 41 -11.60 10.38 12.49
N LEU A 42 -12.24 10.09 13.63
CA LEU A 42 -13.15 8.94 13.76
C LEU A 42 -14.46 9.09 12.98
N THR A 43 -14.87 10.30 12.60
CA THR A 43 -16.09 10.54 11.83
C THR A 43 -15.85 10.93 10.37
N ASP A 44 -14.58 11.00 9.95
CA ASP A 44 -14.15 11.47 8.63
C ASP A 44 -14.73 10.62 7.48
N ASN A 45 -14.82 9.30 7.69
CA ASN A 45 -15.21 8.35 6.65
C ASN A 45 -16.23 7.32 7.13
N TRP A 46 -17.19 6.99 6.26
CA TRP A 46 -18.24 5.99 6.48
C TRP A 46 -17.69 4.58 6.71
N ILE A 47 -16.45 4.30 6.28
CA ILE A 47 -15.74 3.04 6.56
C ILE A 47 -15.60 2.78 8.07
N ASN A 48 -15.58 3.84 8.89
CA ASN A 48 -15.49 3.76 10.35
C ASN A 48 -16.73 3.10 10.99
N LEU A 49 -17.85 2.96 10.25
CA LEU A 49 -18.98 2.14 10.70
C LEU A 49 -18.59 0.68 10.93
N LEU A 50 -17.54 0.18 10.25
CA LEU A 50 -17.03 -1.18 10.47
C LEU A 50 -16.40 -1.37 11.85
N LEU A 51 -16.05 -0.29 12.57
CA LEU A 51 -15.61 -0.37 13.97
C LEU A 51 -16.69 -0.93 14.90
N LEU A 52 -17.98 -0.89 14.50
CA LEU A 52 -19.05 -1.53 15.26
C LEU A 52 -18.89 -3.06 15.33
N PHE A 53 -18.13 -3.67 14.41
CA PHE A 53 -17.76 -5.08 14.50
C PHE A 53 -16.66 -5.35 15.53
N SER A 54 -15.91 -4.34 15.99
CA SER A 54 -14.80 -4.52 16.94
C SER A 54 -15.20 -5.24 18.24
N PRO A 55 -16.24 -4.78 18.98
CA PRO A 55 -16.69 -5.50 20.17
C PRO A 55 -17.20 -6.91 19.84
N VAL A 56 -17.82 -7.11 18.66
CA VAL A 56 -18.29 -8.43 18.23
C VAL A 56 -17.10 -9.36 17.96
N GLY A 57 -16.05 -8.87 17.29
CA GLY A 57 -14.82 -9.62 17.02
C GLY A 57 -14.15 -10.09 18.29
N ILE A 58 -13.98 -9.19 19.26
CA ILE A 58 -13.37 -9.52 20.55
C ILE A 58 -14.23 -10.54 21.31
N VAL A 59 -15.55 -10.34 21.40
CA VAL A 59 -16.47 -11.27 22.08
C VAL A 59 -16.49 -12.64 21.39
N ALA A 60 -16.53 -12.67 20.06
CA ALA A 60 -16.51 -13.91 19.29
C ALA A 60 -15.23 -14.71 19.54
N SER A 61 -14.08 -14.03 19.59
CA SER A 61 -12.79 -14.65 19.90
C SER A 61 -12.73 -15.19 21.33
N LEU A 62 -13.14 -14.38 22.32
CA LEU A 62 -13.11 -14.76 23.74
C LEU A 62 -14.08 -15.89 24.09
N HIS A 63 -15.21 -15.98 23.38
CA HIS A 63 -16.20 -17.04 23.56
C HIS A 63 -16.02 -18.21 22.57
N HIS A 64 -14.92 -18.23 21.80
CA HIS A 64 -14.58 -19.30 20.86
C HIS A 64 -15.74 -19.65 19.91
N TRP A 65 -16.31 -18.64 19.25
CA TRP A 65 -17.29 -18.84 18.18
C TRP A 65 -16.66 -19.59 16.99
N SER A 66 -17.44 -19.86 15.93
CA SER A 66 -16.87 -20.53 14.76
C SER A 66 -15.75 -19.69 14.14
N ALA A 67 -14.73 -20.36 13.60
CA ALA A 67 -13.56 -19.70 13.02
C ALA A 67 -13.96 -18.67 11.94
N THR A 68 -14.93 -18.99 11.09
CA THR A 68 -15.46 -18.06 10.08
C THR A 68 -16.02 -16.78 10.71
N TRP A 69 -16.76 -16.89 11.82
CA TRP A 69 -17.26 -15.72 12.53
C TRP A 69 -16.13 -14.90 13.14
N ILE A 70 -15.18 -15.55 13.82
CA ILE A 70 -14.00 -14.89 14.40
C ILE A 70 -13.22 -14.15 13.32
N PHE A 71 -12.97 -14.81 12.18
CA PHE A 71 -12.25 -14.25 11.05
C PHE A 71 -12.92 -12.97 10.54
N PHE A 72 -14.18 -13.04 10.10
CA PHE A 72 -14.85 -11.87 9.50
C PHE A 72 -15.15 -10.74 10.50
N SER A 73 -15.50 -11.08 11.75
CA SER A 73 -15.78 -10.07 12.78
C SER A 73 -14.52 -9.35 13.27
N ASN A 74 -13.33 -9.93 13.14
CA ASN A 74 -12.05 -9.26 13.37
C ASN A 74 -11.47 -8.64 12.09
N PHE A 75 -11.82 -9.14 10.90
CA PHE A 75 -11.42 -8.58 9.60
C PHE A 75 -12.00 -7.18 9.38
N PHE A 76 -13.31 -7.00 9.56
CA PHE A 76 -13.97 -5.73 9.25
C PHE A 76 -13.46 -4.54 10.06
N PRO A 77 -13.20 -4.64 11.37
CA PRO A 77 -12.62 -3.56 12.15
C PRO A 77 -11.21 -3.15 11.71
N ILE A 78 -10.40 -4.06 11.15
CA ILE A 78 -9.04 -3.70 10.74
C ILE A 78 -9.07 -2.71 9.58
N ILE A 79 -10.05 -2.77 8.68
CA ILE A 79 -10.18 -1.85 7.54
C ILE A 79 -10.19 -0.37 7.99
N PRO A 80 -11.13 0.10 8.84
CA PRO A 80 -11.08 1.48 9.33
C PRO A 80 -9.91 1.73 10.28
N LEU A 81 -9.44 0.75 11.05
CA LEU A 81 -8.26 0.94 11.90
C LEU A 81 -7.00 1.22 11.07
N ALA A 82 -6.81 0.55 9.94
CA ALA A 82 -5.73 0.81 8.99
C ALA A 82 -5.82 2.23 8.43
N TYR A 83 -7.02 2.64 7.98
CA TYR A 83 -7.29 4.01 7.54
C TYR A 83 -6.96 5.05 8.62
N LEU A 84 -7.42 4.84 9.86
CA LEU A 84 -7.17 5.74 10.98
C LEU A 84 -5.68 5.78 11.37
N LEU A 85 -4.96 4.66 11.22
CA LEU A 85 -3.52 4.59 11.48
C LEU A 85 -2.75 5.43 10.46
N GLY A 86 -3.13 5.38 9.18
CA GLY A 86 -2.58 6.24 8.14
C GLY A 86 -2.80 7.73 8.44
N ARG A 87 -4.03 8.12 8.79
CA ARG A 87 -4.36 9.52 9.18
C ARG A 87 -3.58 9.98 10.41
N ALA A 88 -3.46 9.13 11.43
CA ALA A 88 -2.66 9.44 12.62
C ALA A 88 -1.17 9.59 12.27
N THR A 89 -0.66 8.79 11.33
CA THR A 89 0.73 8.88 10.85
C THR A 89 0.97 10.18 10.09
N GLU A 90 0.05 10.61 9.22
CA GLU A 90 0.09 11.92 8.54
C GLU A 90 0.16 13.08 9.53
N GLU A 91 -0.67 13.07 10.59
CA GLU A 91 -0.67 14.10 11.64
C GLU A 91 0.69 14.22 12.36
N VAL A 92 1.38 13.09 12.59
CA VAL A 92 2.73 13.09 13.18
C VAL A 92 3.76 13.58 12.14
N ALA A 93 3.65 13.12 10.89
CA ALA A 93 4.58 13.47 9.82
C ALA A 93 4.56 14.97 9.52
N ASN A 94 3.38 15.58 9.43
CA ASN A 94 3.19 17.01 9.16
C ASN A 94 3.82 17.91 10.25
N ARG A 95 4.06 17.38 11.45
CA ARG A 95 4.65 18.11 12.59
C ARG A 95 6.14 17.84 12.83
N THR A 96 6.74 16.88 12.14
CA THR A 96 8.11 16.41 12.43
C THR A 96 9.13 16.77 11.35
N GLY A 97 8.71 17.54 10.34
CA GLY A 97 9.57 17.98 9.24
C GLY A 97 9.73 16.91 8.17
N GLN A 98 10.17 17.32 6.98
CA GLN A 98 10.15 16.49 5.77
C GLN A 98 10.89 15.15 5.91
N VAL A 99 12.10 15.14 6.47
CA VAL A 99 12.92 13.93 6.56
C VAL A 99 12.38 12.95 7.60
N PHE A 100 12.08 13.41 8.81
CA PHE A 100 11.57 12.52 9.87
C PHE A 100 10.12 12.10 9.59
N GLY A 101 9.30 13.02 9.07
CA GLY A 101 7.93 12.73 8.65
C GLY A 101 7.88 11.72 7.49
N GLY A 102 8.77 11.85 6.50
CA GLY A 102 8.91 10.86 5.43
C GLY A 102 9.31 9.48 5.95
N PHE A 103 10.26 9.41 6.88
CA PHE A 103 10.65 8.16 7.53
C PHE A 103 9.51 7.52 8.35
N LEU A 104 8.79 8.33 9.14
CA LEU A 104 7.63 7.88 9.90
C LEU A 104 6.52 7.36 9.00
N ASN A 105 6.20 8.10 7.93
CA ASN A 105 5.18 7.68 6.97
C ASN A 105 5.56 6.35 6.33
N ALA A 106 6.83 6.18 5.93
CA ALA A 106 7.25 4.95 5.31
C ALA A 106 7.26 3.74 6.27
N THR A 107 7.46 3.98 7.57
CA THR A 107 7.45 2.93 8.61
C THR A 107 6.03 2.60 9.07
N PHE A 108 5.27 3.60 9.50
CA PHE A 108 3.94 3.43 10.09
C PHE A 108 2.81 3.38 9.06
N GLY A 109 3.03 3.89 7.85
CA GLY A 109 2.09 3.73 6.73
C GLY A 109 1.88 2.27 6.35
N ASN A 110 2.92 1.43 6.47
CA ASN A 110 2.85 -0.02 6.22
C ASN A 110 2.76 -0.83 7.53
N ALA A 111 2.31 -0.22 8.64
CA ALA A 111 2.31 -0.88 9.94
C ALA A 111 1.35 -2.07 9.99
N VAL A 112 0.24 -2.06 9.24
CA VAL A 112 -0.73 -3.15 9.25
C VAL A 112 -0.11 -4.43 8.67
N GLU A 113 0.63 -4.30 7.57
CA GLU A 113 1.38 -5.37 6.93
C GLU A 113 2.47 -5.90 7.87
N VAL A 114 3.22 -5.02 8.52
CA VAL A 114 4.28 -5.43 9.47
C VAL A 114 3.68 -6.14 10.69
N ILE A 115 2.56 -5.66 11.24
CA ILE A 115 1.85 -6.31 12.35
C ILE A 115 1.36 -7.69 11.91
N LEU A 116 0.73 -7.78 10.74
CA LEU A 116 0.26 -9.05 10.17
C LEU A 116 1.43 -10.03 9.98
N ALA A 117 2.55 -9.56 9.43
CA ALA A 117 3.75 -10.36 9.26
C ALA A 117 4.29 -10.88 10.60
N ILE A 118 4.43 -10.03 11.63
CA ILE A 118 4.89 -10.45 12.96
C ILE A 118 3.94 -11.48 13.57
N VAL A 119 2.63 -11.24 13.54
CA VAL A 119 1.63 -12.14 14.11
C VAL A 119 1.62 -13.49 13.37
N GLY A 120 1.61 -13.48 12.04
CA GLY A 120 1.61 -14.71 11.25
C GLY A 120 2.90 -15.51 11.40
N LEU A 121 4.06 -14.85 11.44
CA LEU A 121 5.34 -15.52 11.68
C LEU A 121 5.40 -16.14 13.08
N ARG A 122 4.82 -15.49 14.11
CA ARG A 122 4.71 -16.10 15.47
C ARG A 122 3.91 -17.40 15.46
N GLN A 123 3.03 -17.57 14.49
CA GLN A 123 2.19 -18.76 14.30
C GLN A 123 2.72 -19.70 13.21
N ASN A 124 3.92 -19.46 12.67
CA ASN A 124 4.52 -20.22 11.55
C ASN A 124 3.68 -20.23 10.26
N MET A 125 2.84 -19.22 10.03
CA MET A 125 2.04 -19.08 8.81
C MET A 125 2.82 -18.38 7.69
N VAL A 126 3.99 -18.92 7.34
CA VAL A 126 4.91 -18.31 6.36
C VAL A 126 4.24 -18.12 5.00
N GLU A 127 3.56 -19.15 4.49
CA GLU A 127 2.88 -19.08 3.18
C GLU A 127 1.78 -18.00 3.15
N LEU A 128 1.01 -17.87 4.24
CA LEU A 128 0.01 -16.81 4.37
C LEU A 128 0.64 -15.42 4.32
N ILE A 129 1.77 -15.23 5.01
CA ILE A 129 2.47 -13.93 5.05
C ILE A 129 3.08 -13.59 3.70
N GLN A 130 3.76 -14.53 3.05
CA GLN A 130 4.26 -14.38 1.68
C GLN A 130 3.15 -13.97 0.71
N ALA A 131 2.03 -14.71 0.75
CA ALA A 131 0.84 -14.43 -0.03
C ALA A 131 0.29 -13.02 0.26
N SER A 132 0.20 -12.62 1.53
CA SER A 132 -0.30 -11.29 1.91
C SER A 132 0.56 -10.14 1.40
N LEU A 133 1.89 -10.26 1.46
CA LEU A 133 2.80 -9.21 1.01
C LEU A 133 2.72 -9.03 -0.51
N LEU A 134 2.72 -10.13 -1.29
CA LEU A 134 2.52 -10.06 -2.74
C LEU A 134 1.14 -9.53 -3.10
N GLY A 135 0.11 -9.99 -2.39
CA GLY A 135 -1.24 -9.51 -2.55
C GLY A 135 -1.37 -8.00 -2.31
N SER A 136 -0.65 -7.45 -1.32
CA SER A 136 -0.65 -6.00 -1.07
C SER A 136 0.01 -5.21 -2.19
N ILE A 137 1.10 -5.74 -2.78
CA ILE A 137 1.70 -5.13 -3.98
C ILE A 137 0.72 -5.16 -5.15
N LEU A 138 0.10 -6.31 -5.43
CA LEU A 138 -0.89 -6.45 -6.51
C LEU A 138 -2.10 -5.55 -6.30
N SER A 139 -2.62 -5.46 -5.08
CA SER A 139 -3.74 -4.60 -4.71
C SER A 139 -3.40 -3.13 -4.97
N ASN A 140 -2.24 -2.65 -4.52
CA ASN A 140 -1.87 -1.25 -4.73
C ASN A 140 -1.66 -0.91 -6.21
N MET A 141 -0.95 -1.77 -6.94
CA MET A 141 -0.65 -1.52 -8.36
C MET A 141 -1.87 -1.66 -9.28
N LEU A 142 -2.77 -2.61 -9.00
CA LEU A 142 -3.87 -2.92 -9.90
C LEU A 142 -5.21 -2.41 -9.39
N LEU A 143 -5.56 -2.72 -8.14
CA LEU A 143 -6.86 -2.38 -7.58
C LEU A 143 -6.92 -0.89 -7.20
N VAL A 144 -6.00 -0.41 -6.36
CA VAL A 144 -5.99 0.98 -5.88
C VAL A 144 -5.75 1.95 -7.03
N LEU A 145 -4.67 1.75 -7.79
CA LEU A 145 -4.38 2.57 -8.96
C LEU A 145 -5.50 2.48 -10.02
N GLY A 146 -6.04 1.28 -10.24
CA GLY A 146 -7.15 1.05 -11.16
C GLY A 146 -8.41 1.83 -10.76
N CYS A 147 -8.79 1.78 -9.48
CA CYS A 147 -9.93 2.53 -8.95
C CYS A 147 -9.68 4.04 -9.01
N ALA A 148 -8.47 4.51 -8.71
CA ALA A 148 -8.11 5.92 -8.83
C ALA A 148 -8.26 6.43 -10.27
N PHE A 149 -7.73 5.68 -11.26
CA PHE A 149 -7.85 6.01 -12.68
C PHE A 149 -9.29 5.93 -13.17
N PHE A 150 -10.05 4.93 -12.71
CA PHE A 150 -11.44 4.76 -13.07
C PHE A 150 -12.29 5.92 -12.54
N MET A 151 -12.28 6.16 -11.23
CA MET A 151 -13.09 7.18 -10.57
C MET A 151 -12.68 8.60 -10.97
N GLY A 152 -11.38 8.88 -11.05
CA GLY A 152 -10.86 10.16 -11.56
C GLY A 152 -11.25 10.38 -13.02
N GLY A 153 -11.13 9.35 -13.86
CA GLY A 153 -11.48 9.39 -15.29
C GLY A 153 -12.98 9.49 -15.60
N LEU A 154 -13.85 9.11 -14.66
CA LEU A 154 -15.30 9.33 -14.76
C LEU A 154 -15.67 10.81 -14.54
N GLN A 155 -14.91 11.53 -13.72
CA GLN A 155 -15.13 12.95 -13.46
C GLN A 155 -14.38 13.86 -14.43
N HIS A 156 -13.15 13.47 -14.78
CA HIS A 156 -12.23 14.26 -15.60
C HIS A 156 -11.88 13.49 -16.86
N LYS A 157 -12.15 14.07 -18.04
CA LYS A 157 -11.93 13.40 -19.34
C LYS A 157 -10.47 12.99 -19.58
N LYS A 158 -9.53 13.76 -19.03
CA LYS A 158 -8.09 13.51 -19.09
C LYS A 158 -7.46 14.13 -17.86
N GLN A 159 -6.66 13.36 -17.14
CA GLN A 159 -5.79 13.86 -16.07
C GLN A 159 -4.36 13.52 -16.42
N THR A 160 -3.43 14.38 -16.03
CA THR A 160 -1.99 14.17 -16.25
C THR A 160 -1.30 13.98 -14.91
N PHE A 161 -0.20 13.25 -14.91
CA PHE A 161 0.60 13.03 -13.71
C PHE A 161 2.09 13.01 -14.05
N ASN A 162 2.93 13.21 -13.03
CA ASN A 162 4.38 13.18 -13.19
C ASN A 162 4.88 11.76 -13.54
N THR A 163 5.33 11.57 -14.77
CA THR A 163 5.86 10.29 -15.25
C THR A 163 7.18 9.91 -14.62
N ALA A 164 8.00 10.86 -14.16
CA ALA A 164 9.29 10.57 -13.54
C ALA A 164 9.13 9.79 -12.22
N ILE A 165 8.13 10.17 -11.41
CA ILE A 165 7.79 9.45 -10.17
C ILE A 165 7.27 8.05 -10.49
N ALA A 166 6.33 7.96 -11.45
CA ALA A 166 5.72 6.69 -11.84
C ALA A 166 6.77 5.70 -12.37
N VAL A 167 7.67 6.17 -13.26
CA VAL A 167 8.75 5.36 -13.82
C VAL A 167 9.76 4.93 -12.77
N THR A 168 10.10 5.81 -11.82
CA THR A 168 11.00 5.48 -10.70
C THR A 168 10.42 4.35 -9.86
N ASN A 169 9.16 4.46 -9.43
CA ASN A 169 8.48 3.41 -8.67
C ASN A 169 8.36 2.10 -9.47
N CYS A 170 7.98 2.16 -10.75
CA CYS A 170 7.94 0.97 -11.61
C CYS A 170 9.32 0.30 -11.75
N SER A 171 10.40 1.06 -11.82
CA SER A 171 11.77 0.52 -11.92
C SER A 171 12.16 -0.22 -10.64
N LEU A 172 11.78 0.31 -9.47
CA LEU A 172 11.97 -0.35 -8.18
C LEU A 172 11.10 -1.60 -8.05
N LEU A 173 9.86 -1.57 -8.56
CA LEU A 173 8.99 -2.74 -8.61
C LEU A 173 9.56 -3.84 -9.52
N TYR A 174 10.13 -3.49 -10.66
CA TYR A 174 10.85 -4.47 -11.52
C TYR A 174 12.05 -5.08 -10.80
N LEU A 175 12.84 -4.26 -10.09
CA LEU A 175 13.96 -4.76 -9.28
C LEU A 175 13.47 -5.71 -8.18
N ALA A 176 12.36 -5.38 -7.51
CA ALA A 176 11.76 -6.25 -6.51
C ALA A 176 11.29 -7.57 -7.11
N VAL A 177 10.54 -7.56 -8.22
CA VAL A 177 10.11 -8.79 -8.88
C VAL A 177 11.30 -9.63 -9.35
N MET A 178 12.39 -9.02 -9.80
CA MET A 178 13.63 -9.75 -10.10
C MET A 178 14.21 -10.40 -8.83
N ALA A 179 14.30 -9.67 -7.73
CA ALA A 179 14.82 -10.20 -6.46
C ALA A 179 13.96 -11.32 -5.87
N LEU A 180 12.63 -11.22 -5.98
CA LEU A 180 11.66 -12.23 -5.51
C LEU A 180 11.61 -13.46 -6.42
N SER A 181 11.85 -13.29 -7.73
CA SER A 181 11.82 -14.41 -8.68
C SER A 181 13.07 -15.27 -8.63
N LEU A 182 14.24 -14.72 -8.25
CA LEU A 182 15.51 -15.45 -8.24
C LEU A 182 15.49 -16.70 -7.34
N PRO A 183 15.12 -16.63 -6.04
CA PRO A 183 15.06 -17.82 -5.18
C PRO A 183 14.04 -18.84 -5.69
N THR A 184 12.87 -18.37 -6.15
CA THR A 184 11.81 -19.22 -6.69
C THR A 184 12.26 -20.00 -7.92
N VAL A 185 12.86 -19.32 -8.91
CA VAL A 185 13.38 -19.96 -10.13
C VAL A 185 14.55 -20.89 -9.80
N TYR A 186 15.40 -20.49 -8.87
CA TYR A 186 16.52 -21.32 -8.43
C TYR A 186 16.05 -22.66 -7.86
N LYS A 187 15.05 -22.65 -6.98
CA LYS A 187 14.45 -23.87 -6.40
C LYS A 187 13.85 -24.79 -7.46
N VAL A 188 13.19 -24.23 -8.48
CA VAL A 188 12.61 -25.00 -9.59
C VAL A 188 13.70 -25.68 -10.44
N ILE A 189 14.84 -25.02 -10.63
CA ILE A 189 15.94 -25.54 -11.46
C ILE A 189 16.84 -26.50 -10.68
N ILE A 190 17.11 -26.22 -9.41
CA ILE A 190 18.00 -26.99 -8.54
C ILE A 190 17.25 -27.38 -7.25
N PRO A 191 16.46 -28.46 -7.29
CA PRO A 191 15.81 -29.00 -6.10
C PRO A 191 16.86 -29.41 -5.04
N ASP A 192 16.53 -29.26 -3.75
CA ASP A 192 17.29 -29.75 -2.58
C ASP A 192 18.61 -29.04 -2.23
N ASN A 193 18.84 -27.81 -2.68
CA ASN A 193 20.02 -27.03 -2.28
C ASN A 193 19.75 -26.06 -1.11
N ARG A 194 20.60 -26.09 -0.08
CA ARG A 194 20.52 -25.19 1.10
C ARG A 194 20.73 -23.70 0.78
N ASN A 195 21.18 -23.36 -0.43
CA ASN A 195 21.48 -21.98 -0.83
C ASN A 195 20.22 -21.13 -1.09
N GLU A 196 19.01 -21.69 -1.04
CA GLU A 196 17.75 -20.95 -1.27
C GLU A 196 17.52 -19.84 -0.24
N ILE A 197 17.75 -20.15 1.05
CA ILE A 197 17.63 -19.19 2.15
C ILE A 197 18.71 -18.11 2.03
N ASP A 198 19.95 -18.50 1.71
CA ASP A 198 21.05 -17.55 1.52
C ASP A 198 20.79 -16.59 0.34
N MET A 199 20.19 -17.09 -0.75
CA MET A 199 19.76 -16.24 -1.88
C MET A 199 18.63 -15.29 -1.47
N SER A 200 17.67 -15.77 -0.67
CA SER A 200 16.59 -14.93 -0.14
C SER A 200 17.12 -13.83 0.77
N HIS A 201 18.10 -14.12 1.63
CA HIS A 201 18.78 -13.14 2.47
C HIS A 201 19.57 -12.10 1.64
N LEU A 202 20.28 -12.55 0.60
CA LEU A 202 21.01 -11.64 -0.29
C LEU A 202 20.05 -10.72 -1.06
N ALA A 203 18.95 -11.26 -1.58
CA ALA A 203 17.90 -10.50 -2.24
C ALA A 203 17.27 -9.47 -1.31
N ALA A 204 16.90 -9.87 -0.08
CA ALA A 204 16.37 -8.97 0.94
C ALA A 204 17.36 -7.84 1.29
N ALA A 205 18.65 -8.16 1.46
CA ALA A 205 19.68 -7.16 1.74
C ALA A 205 19.86 -6.16 0.59
N GLY A 206 19.85 -6.62 -0.67
CA GLY A 206 19.93 -5.76 -1.84
C GLY A 206 18.72 -4.84 -2.00
N LEU A 207 17.52 -5.33 -1.72
CA LEU A 207 16.29 -4.54 -1.70
C LEU A 207 16.31 -3.49 -0.60
N ALA A 208 16.67 -3.87 0.63
CA ALA A 208 16.77 -2.94 1.76
C ALA A 208 17.81 -1.84 1.50
N PHE A 209 18.95 -2.19 0.91
CA PHE A 209 19.96 -1.22 0.51
C PHE A 209 19.42 -0.24 -0.54
N THR A 210 18.71 -0.75 -1.56
CA THR A 210 18.09 0.09 -2.58
C THR A 210 17.02 1.00 -1.98
N TYR A 211 16.28 0.53 -0.98
CA TYR A 211 15.30 1.35 -0.27
C TYR A 211 15.94 2.50 0.50
N VAL A 212 17.08 2.30 1.15
CA VAL A 212 17.83 3.39 1.80
C VAL A 212 18.27 4.44 0.77
N GLN A 213 18.72 4.01 -0.41
CA GLN A 213 19.03 4.93 -1.51
C GLN A 213 17.78 5.67 -2.00
N PHE A 214 16.65 4.99 -2.12
CA PHE A 214 15.38 5.57 -2.52
C PHE A 214 14.88 6.61 -1.51
N LEU A 215 15.00 6.35 -0.20
CA LEU A 215 14.69 7.32 0.85
C LEU A 215 15.56 8.57 0.73
N TYR A 216 16.86 8.41 0.48
CA TYR A 216 17.76 9.55 0.25
C TYR A 216 17.45 10.31 -1.06
N PHE A 217 17.02 9.59 -2.10
CA PHE A 217 16.55 10.18 -3.34
C PHE A 217 15.28 11.03 -3.12
N GLN A 218 14.27 10.45 -2.46
CA GLN A 218 12.97 11.05 -2.20
C GLN A 218 13.03 12.23 -1.22
N MET A 219 13.80 12.12 -0.13
CA MET A 219 13.81 13.14 0.93
C MET A 219 14.99 14.13 0.81
N GLY A 220 15.92 13.89 -0.10
CA GLY A 220 17.13 14.69 -0.26
C GLY A 220 17.29 15.20 -1.68
N THR A 221 17.96 14.41 -2.52
CA THR A 221 18.45 14.90 -3.82
C THR A 221 17.34 15.29 -4.80
N HIS A 222 16.18 14.65 -4.74
CA HIS A 222 15.08 14.84 -5.69
C HIS A 222 13.75 15.10 -4.99
N SER A 223 13.75 15.75 -3.82
CA SER A 223 12.52 16.05 -3.08
C SER A 223 11.49 16.82 -3.91
N HIS A 224 11.96 17.74 -4.77
CA HIS A 224 11.12 18.49 -5.72
C HIS A 224 10.32 17.62 -6.70
N LEU A 225 10.72 16.37 -6.94
CA LEU A 225 9.92 15.45 -7.76
C LEU A 225 8.72 14.91 -7.00
N PHE A 226 8.76 14.89 -5.66
CA PHE A 226 7.74 14.33 -4.78
C PHE A 226 6.93 15.39 -4.04
N GLU A 227 7.34 16.66 -4.11
CA GLU A 227 6.57 17.82 -3.65
C GLU A 227 5.60 18.25 -4.75
N ASP A 228 4.30 18.01 -4.57
CA ASP A 228 3.28 18.60 -5.45
C ASP A 228 3.06 20.07 -5.03
N ALA A 229 3.28 21.02 -5.95
CA ALA A 229 3.18 22.46 -5.70
C ALA A 229 1.78 22.96 -5.28
N GLU A 230 0.75 22.10 -5.31
CA GLU A 230 -0.63 22.37 -4.94
C GLU A 230 -1.07 21.69 -3.62
N GLU A 231 -0.15 21.08 -2.87
CA GLU A 231 -0.41 20.62 -1.50
C GLU A 231 -0.29 21.77 -0.51
N GLU A 232 -1.42 22.42 -0.20
CA GLU A 232 -1.59 22.94 1.15
C GLU A 232 -1.71 21.71 2.06
N ALA A 233 -0.65 21.41 2.82
CA ALA A 233 -0.75 20.42 3.90
C ALA A 233 -1.89 20.84 4.82
N ASP A 234 -2.90 19.97 5.00
CA ASP A 234 -3.99 20.24 5.93
C ASP A 234 -3.39 20.61 7.30
N ASP A 235 -3.87 21.71 7.88
CA ASP A 235 -3.40 22.17 9.18
C ASP A 235 -3.64 21.05 10.20
N PRO A 236 -2.59 20.56 10.89
CA PRO A 236 -2.73 19.38 11.74
C PRO A 236 -3.73 19.62 12.88
N ILE A 237 -4.77 18.79 12.96
CA ILE A 237 -5.91 18.95 13.88
C ILE A 237 -5.68 18.33 15.26
N LEU A 238 -4.61 17.54 15.44
CA LEU A 238 -4.17 17.00 16.72
C LEU A 238 -2.86 17.63 17.19
N THR A 239 -2.64 17.73 18.51
CA THR A 239 -1.29 17.97 19.03
C THR A 239 -0.37 16.79 18.72
N LEU A 240 0.95 17.00 18.61
CA LEU A 240 1.91 15.90 18.37
C LEU A 240 1.74 14.73 19.35
N PHE A 241 1.59 15.04 20.65
CA PHE A 241 1.33 14.04 21.67
C PHE A 241 -0.02 13.33 21.46
N GLY A 242 -1.06 14.07 21.06
CA GLY A 242 -2.37 13.52 20.72
C GLY A 242 -2.31 12.55 19.54
N ALA A 243 -1.59 12.92 18.49
CA ALA A 243 -1.40 12.09 17.30
C ALA A 243 -0.62 10.80 17.63
N ILE A 244 0.50 10.90 18.36
CA ILE A 244 1.28 9.73 18.80
C ILE A 244 0.44 8.81 19.71
N PHE A 245 -0.31 9.39 20.64
CA PHE A 245 -1.17 8.62 21.54
C PHE A 245 -2.29 7.89 20.79
N LEU A 246 -2.94 8.57 19.84
CA LEU A 246 -3.96 7.97 18.99
C LEU A 246 -3.36 6.85 18.12
N MET A 247 -2.22 7.10 17.48
CA MET A 247 -1.48 6.12 16.69
C MET A 247 -1.19 4.86 17.51
N ALA A 248 -0.69 5.00 18.74
CA ALA A 248 -0.40 3.88 19.63
C ALA A 248 -1.66 3.06 19.99
N ILE A 249 -2.78 3.71 20.30
CA ILE A 249 -4.05 3.02 20.57
C ILE A 249 -4.51 2.23 19.35
N ILE A 250 -4.47 2.83 18.16
CA ILE A 250 -4.88 2.18 16.92
C ILE A 250 -3.97 1.00 16.62
N THR A 251 -2.65 1.14 16.76
CA THR A 251 -1.69 0.04 16.58
C THR A 251 -2.00 -1.14 17.50
N ILE A 252 -2.33 -0.90 18.76
CA ILE A 252 -2.73 -1.95 19.70
C ILE A 252 -4.04 -2.62 19.25
N ALA A 253 -5.04 -1.84 18.85
CA ALA A 253 -6.32 -2.36 18.38
C ALA A 253 -6.15 -3.21 17.10
N VAL A 254 -5.34 -2.75 16.14
CA VAL A 254 -4.99 -3.54 14.93
C VAL A 254 -4.32 -4.84 15.36
N SER A 255 -3.33 -4.78 16.26
CA SER A 255 -2.59 -5.97 16.72
C SER A 255 -3.52 -7.02 17.35
N VAL A 256 -4.45 -6.61 18.22
CA VAL A 256 -5.42 -7.51 18.85
C VAL A 256 -6.34 -8.17 17.82
N HIS A 257 -6.90 -7.39 16.89
CA HIS A 257 -7.77 -7.95 15.85
C HIS A 257 -7.00 -8.86 14.89
N THR A 258 -5.77 -8.50 14.52
CA THR A 258 -4.91 -9.30 13.67
C THR A 258 -4.54 -10.63 14.32
N GLU A 259 -4.24 -10.67 15.62
CA GLU A 259 -3.97 -11.92 16.36
C GLU A 259 -5.15 -12.88 16.27
N PHE A 260 -6.36 -12.42 16.60
CA PHE A 260 -7.57 -13.25 16.48
C PHE A 260 -7.91 -13.64 15.04
N LEU A 261 -7.65 -12.76 14.08
CA LEU A 261 -7.89 -13.03 12.67
C LEU A 261 -6.99 -14.16 12.18
N VAL A 262 -5.68 -14.08 12.46
CA VAL A 262 -4.69 -15.06 12.02
C VAL A 262 -4.97 -16.42 12.67
N ASP A 263 -5.28 -16.45 13.98
CA ASP A 263 -5.69 -17.67 14.69
C ASP A 263 -6.88 -18.38 14.02
N ALA A 264 -7.79 -17.62 13.41
CA ALA A 264 -9.00 -18.13 12.78
C ALA A 264 -8.84 -18.54 11.30
N VAL A 265 -7.68 -18.30 10.68
CA VAL A 265 -7.45 -18.58 9.25
C VAL A 265 -7.63 -20.06 8.95
N GLU A 266 -6.93 -20.94 9.67
CA GLU A 266 -6.96 -22.38 9.39
C GLU A 266 -8.38 -22.96 9.52
N GLY A 267 -9.10 -22.55 10.56
CA GLY A 267 -10.50 -22.95 10.75
C GLY A 267 -11.43 -22.39 9.67
N THR A 268 -11.15 -21.20 9.15
CA THR A 268 -11.92 -20.58 8.06
C THR A 268 -11.67 -21.29 6.73
N VAL A 269 -10.42 -21.65 6.43
CA VAL A 269 -10.06 -22.50 5.28
C VAL A 269 -10.84 -23.82 5.31
N LYS A 270 -10.84 -24.52 6.47
CA LYS A 270 -11.57 -25.77 6.65
C LYS A 270 -13.10 -25.62 6.47
N ALA A 271 -13.68 -24.52 6.94
CA ALA A 271 -15.12 -24.31 6.90
C ALA A 271 -15.64 -23.82 5.54
N THR A 272 -14.86 -23.02 4.82
CA THR A 272 -15.28 -22.35 3.57
C THR A 272 -14.78 -23.06 2.31
N GLY A 273 -13.72 -23.87 2.43
CA GLY A 273 -13.02 -24.46 1.29
C GLY A 273 -12.14 -23.46 0.54
N LEU A 274 -11.98 -22.22 1.03
CA LEU A 274 -11.06 -21.24 0.46
C LEU A 274 -9.61 -21.67 0.69
N ASN A 275 -8.75 -21.44 -0.30
CA ASN A 275 -7.32 -21.67 -0.19
C ASN A 275 -6.66 -20.63 0.75
N GLU A 276 -5.75 -21.06 1.63
CA GLU A 276 -4.97 -20.18 2.51
C GLU A 276 -4.24 -19.10 1.71
N ARG A 277 -3.65 -19.46 0.55
CA ARG A 277 -3.03 -18.48 -0.37
C ARG A 277 -4.01 -17.49 -0.94
N PHE A 278 -5.27 -17.88 -1.19
CA PHE A 278 -6.30 -16.95 -1.66
C PHE A 278 -6.68 -15.94 -0.57
N ILE A 279 -6.80 -16.40 0.68
CA ILE A 279 -6.99 -15.50 1.84
C ILE A 279 -5.83 -14.52 1.91
N GLY A 280 -4.60 -15.02 1.83
CA GLY A 280 -3.38 -14.22 1.80
C GLY A 280 -3.36 -13.19 0.67
N ILE A 281 -3.50 -13.59 -0.60
CA ILE A 281 -3.31 -12.69 -1.75
C ILE A 281 -4.48 -11.75 -2.03
N ILE A 282 -5.71 -12.13 -1.66
CA ILE A 282 -6.90 -11.35 -2.02
C ILE A 282 -7.55 -10.71 -0.80
N LEU A 283 -7.78 -11.45 0.29
CA LEU A 283 -8.54 -10.90 1.42
C LEU A 283 -7.69 -9.98 2.29
N LEU A 284 -6.51 -10.42 2.75
CA LEU A 284 -5.68 -9.64 3.67
C LEU A 284 -5.17 -8.30 3.08
N PRO A 285 -4.86 -8.19 1.79
CA PRO A 285 -4.47 -6.91 1.18
C PRO A 285 -5.56 -5.85 1.19
N ILE A 286 -6.83 -6.25 1.27
CA ILE A 286 -7.95 -5.30 1.37
C ILE A 286 -7.92 -4.57 2.70
N ILE A 287 -7.49 -5.23 3.79
CA ILE A 287 -7.40 -4.59 5.12
C ILE A 287 -6.18 -3.67 5.20
N GLY A 288 -5.03 -4.11 4.70
CA GLY A 288 -3.78 -3.35 4.75
C GLY A 288 -3.83 -2.07 3.93
N ASN A 289 -4.27 -2.18 2.67
CA ASN A 289 -4.28 -1.07 1.72
C ASN A 289 -5.55 -0.19 1.79
N ALA A 290 -6.39 -0.36 2.81
CA ALA A 290 -7.66 0.35 2.90
C ALA A 290 -7.45 1.87 2.94
N ALA A 291 -6.39 2.31 3.65
CA ALA A 291 -6.04 3.72 3.76
C ALA A 291 -5.68 4.32 2.40
N GLU A 292 -4.76 3.66 1.70
CA GLU A 292 -4.26 4.03 0.38
C GLU A 292 -5.38 4.03 -0.64
N HIS A 293 -6.28 3.04 -0.59
CA HIS A 293 -7.40 2.96 -1.50
C HIS A 293 -8.31 4.19 -1.39
N VAL A 294 -8.72 4.53 -0.16
CA VAL A 294 -9.57 5.69 0.09
C VAL A 294 -8.85 6.99 -0.31
N SER A 295 -7.60 7.16 0.11
CA SER A 295 -6.84 8.38 -0.14
C SER A 295 -6.56 8.58 -1.64
N ALA A 296 -6.06 7.55 -2.34
CA ALA A 296 -5.74 7.62 -3.76
C ALA A 296 -6.98 7.93 -4.62
N VAL A 297 -8.12 7.28 -4.35
CA VAL A 297 -9.37 7.54 -5.08
C VAL A 297 -9.87 8.95 -4.79
N THR A 298 -9.83 9.40 -3.54
CA THR A 298 -10.31 10.73 -3.13
C THR A 298 -9.50 11.83 -3.81
N VAL A 299 -8.17 11.73 -3.82
CA VAL A 299 -7.31 12.75 -4.45
C VAL A 299 -7.35 12.68 -5.98
N ALA A 300 -7.51 11.49 -6.57
CA ALA A 300 -7.75 11.32 -8.00
C ALA A 300 -9.03 12.05 -8.46
N MET A 301 -10.12 11.94 -7.71
CA MET A 301 -11.38 12.64 -7.97
C MET A 301 -11.22 14.18 -7.82
N LYS A 302 -10.36 14.63 -6.91
CA LYS A 302 -9.99 16.06 -6.76
C LYS A 302 -9.02 16.58 -7.84
N ASN A 303 -8.85 15.84 -8.92
CA ASN A 303 -7.93 16.15 -10.01
C ASN A 303 -6.42 16.12 -9.66
N LYS A 304 -6.04 15.54 -8.52
CA LYS A 304 -4.65 15.41 -8.07
C LYS A 304 -4.10 14.02 -8.41
N MET A 305 -3.94 13.75 -9.70
CA MET A 305 -3.57 12.40 -10.17
C MET A 305 -2.11 12.03 -9.87
N THR A 306 -1.18 12.99 -9.85
CA THR A 306 0.22 12.74 -9.42
C THR A 306 0.26 12.15 -8.02
N LEU A 307 -0.44 12.79 -7.06
CA LEU A 307 -0.57 12.29 -5.71
C LEU A 307 -1.22 10.91 -5.64
N ALA A 308 -2.30 10.66 -6.38
CA ALA A 308 -2.96 9.36 -6.41
C ALA A 308 -2.01 8.24 -6.88
N VAL A 309 -1.24 8.49 -7.94
CA VAL A 309 -0.23 7.57 -8.46
C VAL A 309 0.88 7.35 -7.44
N ASN A 310 1.33 8.40 -6.75
CA ASN A 310 2.37 8.31 -5.73
C ASN A 310 1.91 7.50 -4.51
N ILE A 311 0.66 7.68 -4.04
CA ILE A 311 0.08 6.88 -2.96
C ILE A 311 0.06 5.39 -3.36
N ALA A 312 -0.50 5.08 -4.54
CA ALA A 312 -0.66 3.69 -5.00
C ALA A 312 0.68 3.01 -5.30
N LEU A 313 1.49 3.58 -6.21
CA LEU A 313 2.77 2.97 -6.60
C LEU A 313 3.83 3.09 -5.51
N GLY A 314 3.84 4.18 -4.75
CA GLY A 314 4.77 4.37 -3.64
C GLY A 314 4.56 3.33 -2.55
N SER A 315 3.30 3.06 -2.15
CA SER A 315 3.01 2.00 -1.17
C SER A 315 3.40 0.62 -1.72
N ALA A 316 3.06 0.30 -2.98
CA ALA A 316 3.53 -0.95 -3.62
C ALA A 316 5.07 -1.10 -3.61
N THR A 317 5.78 -0.01 -3.92
CA THR A 317 7.25 0.02 -3.89
C THR A 317 7.77 -0.15 -2.46
N GLN A 318 7.22 0.55 -1.47
CA GLN A 318 7.62 0.43 -0.06
C GLN A 318 7.42 -1.00 0.46
N ILE A 319 6.28 -1.63 0.17
CA ILE A 319 6.05 -3.03 0.55
C ILE A 319 7.12 -3.92 -0.08
N SER A 320 7.41 -3.71 -1.36
CA SER A 320 8.35 -4.50 -2.13
C SER A 320 9.81 -4.40 -1.66
N VAL A 321 10.31 -3.17 -1.44
CA VAL A 321 11.73 -2.92 -1.16
C VAL A 321 12.03 -2.69 0.32
N CYS A 322 11.02 -2.51 1.18
CA CYS A 322 11.18 -2.32 2.62
C CYS A 322 10.50 -3.41 3.45
N VAL A 323 9.18 -3.60 3.29
CA VAL A 323 8.40 -4.48 4.19
C VAL A 323 8.77 -5.95 3.98
N ILE A 324 8.94 -6.40 2.73
CA ILE A 324 9.39 -7.77 2.45
C ILE A 324 10.77 -8.04 3.07
N PRO A 325 11.82 -7.24 2.80
CA PRO A 325 13.11 -7.42 3.47
C PRO A 325 13.03 -7.38 5.00
N MET A 326 12.23 -6.46 5.54
CA MET A 326 12.02 -6.37 6.98
C MET A 326 11.39 -7.65 7.54
N THR A 327 10.42 -8.22 6.83
CA THR A 327 9.75 -9.47 7.23
C THR A 327 10.71 -10.66 7.23
N VAL A 328 11.59 -10.77 6.23
CA VAL A 328 12.66 -11.79 6.19
C VAL A 328 13.59 -11.64 7.41
N LEU A 329 14.00 -10.40 7.74
CA LEU A 329 14.84 -10.14 8.91
C LEU A 329 14.13 -10.46 10.23
N ILE A 330 12.83 -10.13 10.35
CA ILE A 330 12.01 -10.45 11.51
C ILE A 330 11.90 -11.97 11.68
N GLY A 331 11.64 -12.71 10.60
CA GLY A 331 11.62 -14.18 10.61
C GLY A 331 12.95 -14.74 11.11
N TRP A 332 14.07 -14.22 10.60
CA TRP A 332 15.40 -14.64 11.03
C TRP A 332 15.65 -14.40 12.53
N ILE A 333 15.25 -13.23 13.05
CA ILE A 333 15.35 -12.91 14.49
C ILE A 333 14.46 -13.84 15.33
N MET A 334 13.30 -14.22 14.81
CA MET A 334 12.35 -15.11 15.49
C MET A 334 12.71 -16.60 15.37
N GLY A 335 13.70 -16.95 14.54
CA GLY A 335 14.04 -18.34 14.25
C GLY A 335 13.02 -19.06 13.38
N VAL A 336 12.28 -18.31 12.55
CA VAL A 336 11.32 -18.81 11.56
C VAL A 336 11.91 -18.62 10.17
N ASP A 337 11.94 -19.68 9.37
CA ASP A 337 12.48 -19.66 8.00
C ASP A 337 11.53 -18.92 7.05
N MET A 338 11.54 -17.58 7.13
CA MET A 338 10.87 -16.70 6.18
C MET A 338 11.77 -16.49 4.96
N ASP A 339 11.45 -17.14 3.85
CA ASP A 339 12.16 -17.00 2.58
C ASP A 339 11.38 -16.17 1.54
N LEU A 340 11.99 -15.98 0.37
CA LEU A 340 11.36 -15.32 -0.79
C LEU A 340 11.03 -16.35 -1.88
N ASN A 341 10.74 -17.59 -1.49
CA ASN A 341 10.32 -18.63 -2.41
C ASN A 341 8.79 -18.65 -2.50
N PHE A 342 8.32 -18.03 -3.58
CA PHE A 342 6.90 -17.90 -3.87
C PHE A 342 6.43 -19.02 -4.80
N HIS A 343 5.12 -19.20 -4.90
CA HIS A 343 4.58 -20.10 -5.91
C HIS A 343 4.82 -19.52 -7.31
N VAL A 344 5.14 -20.37 -8.30
CA VAL A 344 5.47 -19.90 -9.68
C VAL A 344 4.36 -19.02 -10.27
N TYR A 345 3.09 -19.36 -9.99
CA TYR A 345 1.95 -18.55 -10.39
C TYR A 345 1.99 -17.13 -9.81
N GLU A 346 2.42 -16.96 -8.56
CA GLU A 346 2.52 -15.66 -7.88
C GLU A 346 3.59 -14.80 -8.53
N VAL A 347 4.77 -15.37 -8.82
CA VAL A 347 5.86 -14.69 -9.52
C VAL A 347 5.42 -14.25 -10.92
N LEU A 348 4.73 -15.13 -11.67
CA LEU A 348 4.23 -14.79 -13.00
C LEU A 348 3.16 -13.68 -12.95
N ALA A 349 2.23 -13.76 -11.99
CA ALA A 349 1.22 -12.72 -11.78
C ALA A 349 1.88 -11.38 -11.48
N MET A 350 2.92 -11.35 -10.63
CA MET A 350 3.69 -10.15 -10.33
C MET A 350 4.41 -9.58 -11.55
N ILE A 351 5.12 -10.39 -12.33
CA ILE A 351 5.82 -9.95 -13.55
C ILE A 351 4.85 -9.30 -14.53
N VAL A 352 3.74 -9.98 -14.82
CA VAL A 352 2.73 -9.48 -15.77
C VAL A 352 2.07 -8.20 -15.24
N SER A 353 1.82 -8.12 -13.94
CA SER A 353 1.18 -6.95 -13.32
C SER A 353 2.08 -5.72 -13.34
N VAL A 354 3.36 -5.87 -12.94
CA VAL A 354 4.32 -4.76 -13.01
C VAL A 354 4.49 -4.30 -14.46
N HIS A 355 4.52 -5.23 -15.42
CA HIS A 355 4.61 -4.89 -16.83
C HIS A 355 3.39 -4.11 -17.33
N LEU A 356 2.19 -4.61 -17.06
CA LEU A 356 0.95 -3.93 -17.43
C LEU A 356 0.88 -2.51 -16.85
N VAL A 357 1.23 -2.36 -15.57
CA VAL A 357 1.20 -1.06 -14.88
C VAL A 357 2.23 -0.11 -15.48
N ALA A 358 3.45 -0.57 -15.75
CA ALA A 358 4.49 0.22 -16.39
C ALA A 358 4.06 0.73 -17.79
N GLU A 359 3.35 -0.09 -18.56
CA GLU A 359 2.78 0.32 -19.86
C GLU A 359 1.67 1.36 -19.68
N VAL A 360 0.75 1.14 -18.73
CA VAL A 360 -0.37 2.04 -18.45
C VAL A 360 0.10 3.42 -18.00
N VAL A 361 1.13 3.50 -17.15
CA VAL A 361 1.61 4.78 -16.61
C VAL A 361 2.58 5.51 -17.53
N ARG A 362 3.15 4.84 -18.54
CA ARG A 362 4.14 5.41 -19.47
C ARG A 362 3.64 6.69 -20.17
N GLY A 363 2.34 6.73 -20.48
CA GLY A 363 1.72 7.85 -21.20
C GLY A 363 1.51 9.13 -20.38
N GLY A 364 1.77 9.12 -19.07
CA GLY A 364 1.65 10.30 -18.21
C GLY A 364 0.24 10.89 -18.09
N SER A 365 -0.77 10.13 -18.52
CA SER A 365 -2.16 10.53 -18.40
C SER A 365 -3.05 9.36 -18.02
N SER A 366 -4.06 9.63 -17.20
CA SER A 366 -5.05 8.63 -16.79
C SER A 366 -6.32 8.75 -17.64
N GLN A 367 -6.97 7.62 -17.82
CA GLN A 367 -8.27 7.48 -18.46
C GLN A 367 -9.06 6.39 -17.75
N TRP A 368 -10.39 6.51 -17.71
CA TRP A 368 -11.24 5.54 -17.00
C TRP A 368 -11.05 4.11 -17.51
N LEU A 369 -10.83 3.94 -18.82
CA LEU A 369 -10.62 2.63 -19.44
C LEU A 369 -9.32 1.97 -18.96
N ALA A 370 -8.25 2.74 -18.77
CA ALA A 370 -7.00 2.24 -18.21
C ALA A 370 -7.23 1.75 -16.77
N GLY A 371 -8.02 2.50 -15.98
CA GLY A 371 -8.43 2.06 -14.65
C GLY A 371 -9.20 0.74 -14.67
N SER A 372 -10.18 0.62 -15.57
CA SER A 372 -10.95 -0.62 -15.74
C SER A 372 -10.09 -1.82 -16.17
N ILE A 373 -9.06 -1.60 -16.99
CA ILE A 373 -8.12 -2.67 -17.41
C ILE A 373 -7.33 -3.18 -16.20
N LEU A 374 -6.81 -2.28 -15.36
CA LEU A 374 -6.08 -2.66 -14.14
C LEU A 374 -6.98 -3.41 -13.15
N MET A 375 -8.20 -2.92 -12.92
CA MET A 375 -9.18 -3.60 -12.06
C MET A 375 -9.54 -5.00 -12.60
N MET A 376 -9.74 -5.12 -13.91
CA MET A 376 -10.03 -6.41 -14.53
C MET A 376 -8.85 -7.38 -14.41
N ALA A 377 -7.62 -6.90 -14.58
CA ALA A 377 -6.43 -7.72 -14.35
C ALA A 377 -6.38 -8.25 -12.91
N TYR A 378 -6.68 -7.41 -11.91
CA TYR A 378 -6.77 -7.83 -10.50
C TYR A 378 -7.82 -8.93 -10.29
N VAL A 379 -9.03 -8.75 -10.86
CA VAL A 379 -10.11 -9.75 -10.77
C VAL A 379 -9.72 -11.07 -11.44
N LEU A 380 -9.09 -11.03 -12.61
CA LEU A 380 -8.66 -12.24 -13.33
C LEU A 380 -7.56 -13.00 -12.56
N ILE A 381 -6.60 -12.27 -11.97
CA ILE A 381 -5.57 -12.86 -11.11
C ILE A 381 -6.21 -13.49 -9.87
N GLY A 382 -7.11 -12.77 -9.19
CA GLY A 382 -7.82 -13.29 -8.02
C GLY A 382 -8.69 -14.51 -8.33
N ALA A 383 -9.37 -14.53 -9.47
CA ALA A 383 -10.08 -15.72 -9.95
C ALA A 383 -9.12 -16.88 -10.17
N GLY A 384 -7.94 -16.63 -10.75
CA GLY A 384 -6.89 -17.65 -10.88
C GLY A 384 -6.48 -18.26 -9.55
N PHE A 385 -6.29 -17.47 -8.49
CA PHE A 385 -6.01 -17.96 -7.13
C PHE A 385 -7.15 -18.74 -6.50
N LEU A 386 -8.40 -18.42 -6.84
CA LEU A 386 -9.58 -19.16 -6.37
C LEU A 386 -9.64 -20.57 -6.97
N TYR A 387 -9.27 -20.70 -8.25
CA TYR A 387 -9.29 -21.97 -8.98
C TYR A 387 -7.96 -22.72 -8.95
N LEU A 388 -6.88 -22.10 -8.46
CA LEU A 388 -5.62 -22.79 -8.24
C LEU A 388 -5.90 -23.89 -7.22
N PRO A 389 -5.87 -25.18 -7.62
CA PRO A 389 -6.15 -26.25 -6.68
C PRO A 389 -5.19 -26.09 -5.52
N VAL A 390 -5.71 -26.21 -4.30
CA VAL A 390 -4.84 -26.49 -3.16
C VAL A 390 -4.04 -27.72 -3.60
N LEU A 391 -2.74 -27.58 -3.86
CA LEU A 391 -1.84 -28.70 -4.10
C LEU A 391 -1.65 -29.43 -2.77
N THR A 392 -2.75 -29.85 -2.15
CA THR A 392 -2.79 -30.75 -1.03
C THR A 392 -2.59 -32.16 -1.58
N ASP A 393 -1.50 -32.76 -1.11
CA ASP A 393 -1.20 -34.19 -1.04
C ASP A 393 -0.51 -34.86 -2.24
N ALA A 394 -0.53 -34.30 -3.45
CA ALA A 394 0.20 -34.91 -4.57
C ALA A 394 1.74 -34.70 -4.52
N GLU A 395 2.19 -33.56 -3.98
CA GLU A 395 3.64 -33.23 -3.92
C GLU A 395 4.26 -33.53 -2.54
N LYS A 396 3.46 -33.57 -1.46
CA LYS A 396 3.94 -34.01 -0.14
C LYS A 396 4.35 -35.50 -0.09
N GLY A 397 3.95 -36.29 -1.11
CA GLY A 397 4.33 -37.70 -1.26
C GLY A 397 5.48 -37.95 -2.25
N MET A 398 6.06 -36.91 -2.83
CA MET A 398 7.18 -37.01 -3.80
C MET A 398 8.46 -36.29 -3.35
N ALA A 399 8.49 -35.79 -2.11
CA ALA A 399 9.70 -35.29 -1.44
C ALA A 399 10.26 -36.32 -0.45
#